data_AF-A0A1F9MCM6-F1
#
_entry.id   AF-A0A1F9MCM6-F1
#
_cell.length_a   1.000
_cell.length_b   1.000
_cell.length_c   1.000
_cell.angle_alpha   90.00
_cell.angle_beta   90.00
_cell.angle_gamma   90.00
#
_symmetry.space_group_name_H-M   'P 1'
#
loop_
_entity.id
_entity.type
_entity.pdbx_description
1 polymer ?
#
loop_
_entity_poly.entity_id
_entity_poly.type
_entity_poly.pdbx_seq_one_letter_code
_entity_poly.pdbx_strand_id
1 'polypeptide(L)'
;MEWIKNLQGKTVGLDTAPIIYFIEEHPVYLETVVAFFKAMDRGEFVAVTSTVTLLEVLVHPLRNNMSTLATEYREILLNSSLNTKDLSGPIAEQAAQLRANYNLRTPPHAVDGDRDMQAQLQRRLSNTYVVLEPTLFPHKLR
;
A
#
# COMPACT_ATOMS: atom_id res chain seq x y z
N MET A 1 -8.50 -7.17 15.15
CA MET A 1 -8.18 -5.74 15.33
C MET A 1 -9.33 -4.89 14.80
N GLU A 2 -9.69 -3.80 15.48
CA GLU A 2 -10.87 -2.98 15.17
C GLU A 2 -10.77 -2.28 13.80
N TRP A 3 -9.56 -1.92 13.36
CA TRP A 3 -9.34 -1.25 12.07
C TRP A 3 -9.59 -2.15 10.85
N ILE A 4 -9.41 -3.47 10.93
CA ILE A 4 -9.69 -4.40 9.83
C ILE A 4 -11.19 -4.43 9.52
N LYS A 5 -12.04 -4.35 10.55
CA LYS A 5 -13.50 -4.28 10.36
C LYS A 5 -13.91 -3.06 9.54
N ASN A 6 -13.17 -1.95 9.64
CA ASN A 6 -13.43 -0.75 8.85
C ASN A 6 -13.10 -0.92 7.36
N LEU A 7 -12.40 -1.99 6.97
CA LEU A 7 -12.08 -2.32 5.59
C LEU A 7 -13.12 -3.25 4.96
N GLN A 8 -14.02 -3.83 5.75
CA GLN A 8 -14.93 -4.87 5.26
C GLN A 8 -15.75 -4.40 4.06
N GLY A 9 -15.73 -5.19 2.98
CA GLY A 9 -16.41 -4.90 1.72
C GLY A 9 -15.82 -3.76 0.88
N LYS A 10 -14.66 -3.21 1.26
CA LYS A 10 -13.98 -2.12 0.53
C LYS A 10 -12.87 -2.65 -0.37
N THR A 11 -12.45 -1.81 -1.30
CA THR A 11 -11.23 -1.99 -2.07
C THR A 11 -10.11 -1.14 -1.47
N VAL A 12 -8.97 -1.76 -1.15
CA VAL A 12 -7.86 -1.18 -0.40
C VAL A 12 -6.59 -1.15 -1.25
N GLY A 13 -6.12 0.05 -1.58
CA GLY A 13 -4.86 0.27 -2.29
C GLY A 13 -3.67 0.03 -1.37
N LEU A 14 -2.79 -0.88 -1.79
CA LEU A 14 -1.61 -1.29 -1.04
C LEU A 14 -0.36 -0.62 -1.62
N ASP A 15 0.36 0.12 -0.76
CA ASP A 15 1.69 0.68 -1.06
C ASP A 15 2.79 -0.40 -0.92
N THR A 16 4.02 -0.04 -1.26
CA THR A 16 5.16 -0.97 -1.30
C THR A 16 5.60 -1.45 0.09
N ALA A 17 5.55 -0.57 1.10
CA ALA A 17 6.09 -0.87 2.43
C ALA A 17 5.40 -2.06 3.15
N PRO A 18 4.06 -2.18 3.20
CA PRO A 18 3.41 -3.36 3.79
C PRO A 18 3.79 -4.69 3.13
N ILE A 19 4.11 -4.69 1.82
CA ILE A 19 4.55 -5.89 1.10
C ILE A 19 5.96 -6.27 1.53
N ILE A 20 6.88 -5.29 1.60
CA ILE A 20 8.24 -5.49 2.13
C ILE A 20 8.17 -6.03 3.57
N TYR A 21 7.35 -5.40 4.43
CA TYR A 21 7.24 -5.81 5.83
C TYR A 21 6.70 -7.23 6.02
N PHE A 22 5.85 -7.69 5.11
CA PHE A 22 5.32 -9.04 5.14
C PHE A 22 6.35 -10.06 4.67
N ILE A 23 7.05 -9.79 3.56
CA ILE A 23 8.01 -10.73 2.96
C ILE A 23 9.31 -10.79 3.75
N GLU A 24 9.83 -9.62 4.16
CA GLU A 24 11.09 -9.52 4.91
C GLU A 24 10.89 -9.60 6.43
N GLU A 25 9.70 -10.00 6.88
CA GLU A 25 9.37 -10.27 8.28
C GLU A 25 9.71 -9.10 9.25
N HIS A 26 9.33 -7.88 8.89
CA HIS A 26 9.75 -6.70 9.64
C HIS A 26 9.31 -6.77 11.12
N PRO A 27 10.24 -6.71 12.09
CA PRO A 27 9.99 -7.14 13.47
C PRO A 27 8.90 -6.35 14.20
N VAL A 28 8.71 -5.08 13.84
CA VAL A 28 7.69 -4.20 14.46
C VAL A 28 6.32 -4.31 13.78
N TYR A 29 6.28 -4.61 12.48
CA TYR A 29 5.07 -4.46 11.67
C TYR A 29 4.49 -5.79 11.21
N LEU A 30 5.23 -6.88 11.38
CA LEU A 30 4.88 -8.22 10.91
C LEU A 30 3.49 -8.64 11.39
N GLU A 31 3.20 -8.49 12.69
CA GLU A 31 1.90 -8.89 13.25
C GLU A 31 0.74 -8.14 12.56
N THR A 32 0.90 -6.84 12.33
CA THR A 32 -0.09 -5.98 11.68
C THR A 32 -0.32 -6.38 10.23
N VAL A 33 0.75 -6.57 9.46
CA VAL A 33 0.63 -6.95 8.03
C VAL A 33 0.14 -8.39 7.87
N VAL A 34 0.55 -9.32 8.75
CA VAL A 34 0.02 -10.69 8.74
C VAL A 34 -1.49 -10.68 8.98
N ALA A 35 -1.97 -9.89 9.94
CA ALA A 35 -3.41 -9.77 10.17
C ALA A 35 -4.15 -9.16 8.96
N PHE A 36 -3.53 -8.20 8.27
CA PHE A 36 -4.05 -7.62 7.03
C PHE A 36 -4.19 -8.67 5.92
N PHE A 37 -3.10 -9.35 5.57
CA PHE A 37 -3.09 -10.34 4.49
C PHE A 37 -4.01 -11.52 4.81
N LYS A 38 -4.07 -11.98 6.06
CA LYS A 38 -5.03 -13.02 6.47
C LYS A 38 -6.50 -12.58 6.29
N ALA A 39 -6.82 -11.31 6.54
CA ALA A 39 -8.19 -10.80 6.36
C ALA A 39 -8.53 -10.63 4.87
N MET A 40 -7.55 -10.20 4.06
CA MET A 40 -7.63 -10.18 2.60
C MET A 40 -7.89 -11.59 2.04
N ASP A 41 -7.12 -12.60 2.47
CA ASP A 41 -7.26 -13.99 2.01
C ASP A 41 -8.61 -14.61 2.40
N ARG A 42 -9.22 -14.16 3.51
CA ARG A 42 -10.59 -14.52 3.90
C ARG A 42 -11.67 -13.83 3.07
N GLY A 43 -11.29 -12.92 2.16
CA GLY A 43 -12.23 -12.16 1.34
C GLY A 43 -12.99 -11.08 2.11
N GLU A 44 -12.48 -10.63 3.26
CA GLU A 44 -13.14 -9.56 4.04
C GLU A 44 -13.12 -8.22 3.28
N PHE A 45 -12.10 -8.00 2.45
CA PHE A 45 -11.94 -6.85 1.57
C PHE A 45 -11.09 -7.24 0.35
N VAL A 46 -11.05 -6.38 -0.65
CA VAL A 46 -10.20 -6.58 -1.84
C VAL A 46 -8.97 -5.70 -1.72
N ALA A 47 -7.77 -6.28 -1.82
CA ALA A 47 -6.54 -5.50 -1.92
C ALA A 47 -6.05 -5.44 -3.37
N VAL A 48 -5.40 -4.33 -3.69
CA VAL A 48 -4.96 -3.98 -5.04
C VAL A 48 -3.68 -3.18 -4.95
N THR A 49 -2.79 -3.40 -5.90
CA THR A 49 -1.57 -2.60 -6.04
C THR A 49 -1.27 -2.37 -7.52
N SER A 50 -0.14 -1.74 -7.85
CA SER A 50 0.24 -1.45 -9.22
C SER A 50 1.53 -2.15 -9.63
N THR A 51 1.76 -2.28 -10.94
CA THR A 51 3.05 -2.77 -11.47
C THR A 51 4.26 -1.90 -11.09
N VAL A 52 4.05 -0.66 -10.62
CA VAL A 52 5.12 0.15 -10.02
C VAL A 52 5.66 -0.49 -8.76
N THR A 53 4.80 -1.03 -7.91
CA THR A 53 5.18 -1.74 -6.69
C THR A 53 6.07 -2.94 -7.01
N LEU A 54 5.72 -3.71 -8.05
CA LEU A 54 6.52 -4.82 -8.55
C LEU A 54 7.91 -4.37 -9.00
N LEU A 55 8.00 -3.24 -9.72
CA LEU A 55 9.29 -2.66 -10.11
C LEU A 55 10.12 -2.29 -8.86
N GLU A 56 9.52 -1.58 -7.91
CA GLU A 56 10.21 -1.10 -6.71
C GLU A 56 10.80 -2.25 -5.88
N VAL A 57 10.02 -3.30 -5.59
CA VAL A 57 10.47 -4.41 -4.77
C VAL A 57 11.48 -5.33 -5.46
N LEU A 58 11.46 -5.41 -6.80
CA LEU A 58 12.37 -6.30 -7.54
C LEU A 58 13.76 -5.69 -7.75
N VAL A 59 13.90 -4.36 -7.74
CA VAL A 59 15.19 -3.69 -8.00
C VAL A 59 16.28 -4.14 -7.03
N HIS A 60 16.00 -4.16 -5.73
CA HIS A 60 16.97 -4.55 -4.71
C HIS A 60 17.42 -6.02 -4.82
N PRO A 61 16.53 -7.03 -4.80
CA PRO A 61 16.95 -8.42 -4.85
C PRO A 61 17.61 -8.79 -6.19
N LEU A 62 17.17 -8.23 -7.32
CA LEU A 62 17.80 -8.49 -8.62
C LEU A 62 19.22 -7.91 -8.70
N ARG A 63 19.44 -6.69 -8.17
CA ARG A 63 20.78 -6.09 -8.11
C ARG A 63 21.76 -6.89 -7.26
N ASN A 64 21.27 -7.54 -6.21
CA ASN A 64 22.08 -8.30 -5.27
C ASN A 64 22.10 -9.81 -5.53
N ASN A 65 21.58 -10.28 -6.68
CA ASN A 65 21.48 -11.70 -7.03
C ASN A 65 20.70 -12.55 -6.00
N MET A 66 19.75 -11.94 -5.29
CA MET A 66 18.87 -12.60 -4.31
C MET A 66 17.66 -13.20 -5.04
N SER A 67 17.89 -14.26 -5.83
CA SER A 67 16.86 -14.86 -6.69
C SER A 67 15.65 -15.37 -5.91
N THR A 68 15.85 -15.97 -4.73
CA THR A 68 14.77 -16.45 -3.85
C THR A 68 13.84 -15.31 -3.44
N LEU A 69 14.38 -14.22 -2.92
CA LEU A 69 13.60 -13.05 -2.50
C LEU A 69 12.86 -12.42 -3.68
N ALA A 70 13.50 -12.32 -4.85
CA ALA A 70 12.83 -11.84 -6.06
C ALA A 70 11.65 -12.76 -6.49
N THR A 71 11.76 -14.07 -6.27
CA THR A 71 10.67 -15.02 -6.55
C THR A 71 9.52 -14.83 -5.56
N GLU A 72 9.80 -14.69 -4.27
CA GLU A 72 8.76 -14.44 -3.24
C GLU A 72 7.95 -13.17 -3.55
N TYR A 73 8.62 -12.08 -3.93
CA TYR A 73 7.95 -10.86 -4.38
C TYR A 73 7.02 -11.10 -5.59
N ARG A 74 7.45 -11.91 -6.58
CA ARG A 74 6.60 -12.23 -7.74
C ARG A 74 5.40 -13.08 -7.35
N GLU A 75 5.59 -14.10 -6.51
CA GLU A 75 4.50 -14.98 -6.09
C GLU A 75 3.40 -14.18 -5.38
N ILE A 76 3.78 -13.30 -4.44
CA ILE A 76 2.79 -12.51 -3.72
C ILE A 76 2.12 -11.46 -4.62
N LEU A 77 2.88 -10.79 -5.50
CA LEU A 77 2.30 -9.72 -6.32
C LEU A 77 1.51 -10.24 -7.52
N LEU A 78 1.84 -11.41 -8.07
CA LEU A 78 1.26 -11.88 -9.34
C LEU A 78 0.38 -13.11 -9.17
N ASN A 79 0.60 -13.93 -8.14
CA ASN A 79 -0.03 -15.23 -7.98
C ASN A 79 -0.85 -15.37 -6.68
N SER A 80 -1.05 -14.28 -5.92
CA SER A 80 -1.87 -14.29 -4.70
C SER A 80 -3.25 -13.65 -4.90
N SER A 81 -4.03 -13.53 -3.83
CA SER A 81 -5.30 -12.79 -3.81
C SER A 81 -5.13 -11.27 -3.92
N LEU A 82 -3.89 -10.75 -3.91
CA LEU A 82 -3.58 -9.35 -4.19
C LEU A 82 -3.73 -9.05 -5.69
N ASN A 83 -4.55 -8.06 -6.02
CA ASN A 83 -4.84 -7.73 -7.41
C ASN A 83 -3.90 -6.64 -7.94
N THR A 84 -2.84 -7.05 -8.62
CA THR A 84 -1.88 -6.14 -9.25
C THR A 84 -2.42 -5.62 -10.58
N LYS A 85 -2.49 -4.28 -10.70
CA LYS A 85 -2.97 -3.58 -11.91
C LYS A 85 -1.81 -3.00 -12.70
N ASP A 86 -1.89 -3.13 -14.02
CA ASP A 86 -0.99 -2.44 -14.92
C ASP A 86 -1.19 -0.92 -14.82
N LEU A 87 -0.07 -0.20 -14.69
CA LEU A 87 -0.09 1.25 -14.74
C LEU A 87 -0.11 1.72 -16.20
N SER A 88 -1.27 2.16 -16.67
CA SER A 88 -1.40 2.81 -17.97
C SER A 88 -1.04 4.30 -17.89
N GLY A 89 -0.66 4.90 -19.03
CA GLY A 89 -0.36 6.34 -19.12
C GLY A 89 -1.45 7.24 -18.51
N PRO A 90 -2.74 7.06 -18.87
CA PRO A 90 -3.83 7.84 -18.28
C PRO A 90 -3.97 7.68 -16.76
N ILE A 91 -3.78 6.48 -16.22
CA ILE A 91 -3.81 6.23 -14.77
C ILE A 91 -2.62 6.91 -14.10
N ALA A 92 -1.44 6.86 -14.72
CA ALA A 92 -0.24 7.52 -14.24
C ALA A 92 -0.40 9.04 -14.20
N GLU A 93 -0.99 9.64 -15.25
CA GLU A 93 -1.28 11.07 -15.31
C GLU A 93 -2.30 11.48 -14.23
N GLN A 94 -3.37 10.71 -14.05
CA GLN A 94 -4.33 10.95 -12.97
C GLN A 94 -3.67 10.87 -11.59
N ALA A 95 -2.85 9.84 -11.35
CA ALA A 95 -2.10 9.71 -10.10
C ALA A 95 -1.10 10.86 -9.90
N ALA A 96 -0.43 11.32 -10.95
CA ALA A 96 0.47 12.47 -10.92
C ALA A 96 -0.28 13.78 -10.65
N GLN A 97 -1.44 13.99 -11.27
CA GLN A 97 -2.30 15.16 -11.03
C GLN A 97 -2.81 15.18 -9.59
N LEU A 98 -3.20 14.03 -9.04
CA LEU A 98 -3.51 13.89 -7.62
C LEU A 98 -2.27 14.19 -6.75
N ARG A 99 -1.08 13.69 -7.08
CA ARG A 99 0.11 14.04 -6.30
C ARG A 99 0.46 15.53 -6.36
N ALA A 100 0.28 16.16 -7.52
CA ALA A 100 0.58 17.57 -7.76
C ALA A 100 -0.41 18.50 -7.05
N ASN A 101 -1.70 18.20 -7.12
CA ASN A 101 -2.75 19.03 -6.53
C ASN A 101 -2.79 18.93 -5.00
N TYR A 102 -2.34 17.81 -4.44
CA TYR A 102 -2.49 17.52 -3.01
C TYR A 102 -1.15 17.52 -2.25
N ASN A 103 -0.06 18.01 -2.87
CA ASN A 103 1.28 18.21 -2.29
C ASN A 103 1.59 17.22 -1.15
N LEU A 104 1.74 15.92 -1.46
CA LEU A 104 2.17 14.88 -0.50
C LEU A 104 3.64 15.07 -0.06
N ARG A 105 4.12 16.30 0.00
CA ARG A 105 5.19 16.70 0.90
C ARG A 105 4.56 16.85 2.26
N THR A 106 4.80 15.88 3.14
CA THR A 106 4.82 16.10 4.58
C THR A 106 5.49 17.45 4.88
N PRO A 107 4.77 18.46 5.40
CA PRO A 107 5.42 19.57 6.05
C PRO A 107 5.89 19.07 7.43
N PRO A 108 7.05 19.52 7.93
CA PRO A 108 7.55 19.10 9.24
C PRO A 108 6.66 19.57 10.41
N HIS A 109 5.69 20.46 10.16
CA HIS A 109 4.77 20.99 11.17
C HIS A 109 3.39 21.20 10.55
N ALA A 110 2.41 20.33 10.83
CA ALA A 110 1.01 20.55 10.46
C ALA A 110 0.19 20.75 11.75
N VAL A 111 -0.48 21.90 11.81
CA VAL A 111 -1.31 22.40 12.91
C VAL A 111 -2.67 21.70 12.89
N ASP A 112 -3.21 21.42 14.08
CA ASP A 112 -4.32 20.50 14.44
C ASP A 112 -5.70 20.66 13.75
N GLY A 113 -5.86 21.51 12.73
CA GLY A 113 -7.17 21.80 12.12
C GLY A 113 -7.52 21.00 10.84
N ASP A 114 -6.54 20.40 10.17
CA ASP A 114 -6.72 19.91 8.77
C ASP A 114 -6.93 18.39 8.64
N ARG A 115 -6.84 17.65 9.76
CA ARG A 115 -6.92 16.17 9.76
C ARG A 115 -8.30 15.64 9.39
N ASP A 116 -9.37 16.30 9.84
CA ASP A 116 -10.75 15.86 9.57
C ASP A 116 -11.17 16.10 8.12
N MET A 117 -10.69 17.17 7.49
CA MET A 117 -10.96 17.45 6.08
C MET A 117 -10.15 16.54 5.16
N GLN A 118 -8.89 16.24 5.51
CA GLN A 118 -8.09 15.25 4.78
C GLN A 118 -8.64 13.82 4.91
N ALA A 119 -9.09 13.41 6.10
CA ALA A 119 -9.72 12.10 6.30
C ALA A 119 -11.08 11.99 5.57
N GLN A 120 -11.87 13.06 5.53
CA GLN A 120 -13.15 13.08 4.81
C GLN A 120 -12.98 13.11 3.28
N LEU A 121 -11.92 13.75 2.77
CA LEU A 121 -11.64 13.81 1.34
C LEU A 121 -10.94 12.54 0.83
N GLN A 122 -10.06 11.91 1.63
CA GLN A 122 -9.59 10.54 1.34
C GLN A 122 -10.75 9.54 1.30
N ARG A 123 -11.73 9.65 2.22
CA ARG A 123 -12.97 8.84 2.18
C ARG A 123 -13.84 9.11 0.94
N ARG A 124 -13.77 10.31 0.36
CA ARG A 124 -14.48 10.67 -0.89
C ARG A 124 -13.74 10.23 -2.15
N LEU A 125 -12.40 10.14 -2.10
CA LEU A 125 -11.55 9.65 -3.19
C LEU A 125 -11.40 8.11 -3.17
N SER A 126 -11.80 7.44 -2.08
CA SER A 126 -11.79 5.97 -1.92
C SER A 126 -12.91 5.24 -2.67
N ASN A 127 -13.42 5.78 -3.78
CA ASN A 127 -14.35 5.03 -4.64
C ASN A 127 -13.62 4.00 -5.52
N THR A 128 -12.29 3.90 -5.39
CA THR A 128 -11.50 2.81 -5.99
C THR A 128 -10.47 2.22 -5.02
N TYR A 129 -9.82 3.00 -4.13
CA TYR A 129 -8.73 2.49 -3.27
C TYR A 129 -8.69 3.18 -1.89
N VAL A 130 -8.82 2.43 -0.79
CA VAL A 130 -8.41 2.88 0.55
C VAL A 130 -6.89 2.78 0.62
N VAL A 131 -6.17 3.90 0.65
CA VAL A 131 -4.73 3.88 0.93
C VAL A 131 -4.56 3.61 2.42
N LEU A 132 -3.86 2.54 2.79
CA LEU A 132 -3.46 2.37 4.19
C LEU A 132 -2.57 3.55 4.57
N GLU A 133 -3.07 4.37 5.50
CA GLU A 133 -2.40 5.60 5.87
C GLU A 133 -0.97 5.37 6.41
N PRO A 134 -0.05 6.33 6.21
CA PRO A 134 1.24 6.38 6.90
C PRO A 134 1.10 6.38 8.43
N THR A 135 -0.08 6.70 8.97
CA THR A 135 -0.35 6.70 10.42
C THR A 135 -0.36 5.28 11.02
N LEU A 136 -0.60 4.23 10.22
CA LEU A 136 -0.45 2.83 10.64
C LEU A 136 1.01 2.33 10.56
N PHE A 137 1.85 3.00 9.75
CA PHE A 137 3.25 2.63 9.50
C PHE A 137 4.13 3.91 9.44
N PRO A 138 4.38 4.56 10.59
CA PRO A 138 4.99 5.90 10.64
C PRO A 138 6.47 5.96 10.19
N HIS A 139 7.09 4.81 9.93
CA HIS A 139 8.46 4.74 9.44
C HIS A 139 8.48 4.19 8.01
N LYS A 140 8.87 5.03 7.05
CA LYS A 140 9.35 4.58 5.74
C LYS A 140 10.81 4.18 5.91
N LEU A 141 11.12 2.89 5.86
CA LEU A 141 12.50 2.45 5.67
C LEU A 141 12.82 2.55 4.17
N ARG A 142 13.98 3.14 3.90
CA ARG A 142 14.58 3.31 2.57
C ARG A 142 15.26 2.04 2.11
#